data_AF-A0A4Q7SZY9-F1
#
_entry.id   AF-A0A4Q7SZY9-F1
#
_cell.length_a   1.000
_cell.length_b   1.000
_cell.length_c   1.000
_cell.angle_alpha   90.00
_cell.angle_beta   90.00
_cell.angle_gamma   90.00
#
_symmetry.space_group_name_H-M   'P 1'
#
loop_
_entity.id
_entity.type
_entity.pdbx_description
1 polymer ?
#
loop_
_entity_poly.entity_id
_entity_poly.type
_entity_poly.pdbx_seq_one_letter_code
_entity_poly.pdbx_strand_id
1 'polypeptide(L)'
;MLKTMWNMPAELLRTGATDDDVAPVDEKLAAGSLEQMIEAFGKLDDEEAEAALIKCAGRDRPITSQEIRDLRRDRITTDTA
;
A
#
# COMPACT_ATOMS: atom_id res chain seq x y z
N MET A 1 -10.80 11.42 12.13
CA MET A 1 -9.48 10.86 12.52
C MET A 1 -8.75 10.14 11.37
N LEU A 2 -9.42 9.71 10.29
CA LEU A 2 -8.73 9.18 9.09
C LEU A 2 -7.79 10.20 8.41
N LYS A 3 -8.16 11.49 8.37
CA LYS A 3 -7.37 12.57 7.75
C LYS A 3 -5.91 12.64 8.23
N THR A 4 -5.64 12.29 9.49
CA THR A 4 -4.28 12.27 10.04
C THR A 4 -3.46 11.08 9.55
N MET A 5 -4.11 9.97 9.21
CA MET A 5 -3.47 8.73 8.78
C MET A 5 -2.96 8.80 7.33
N TRP A 6 -3.61 9.59 6.45
CA TRP A 6 -3.19 9.79 5.06
C TRP A 6 -1.82 10.47 4.91
N ASN A 7 -1.47 11.33 5.87
CA ASN A 7 -0.18 12.03 5.90
C ASN A 7 0.90 11.27 6.68
N MET A 8 0.60 10.11 7.26
CA MET A 8 1.62 9.34 7.96
C MET A 8 2.64 8.74 6.98
N PRO A 9 3.92 8.67 7.38
CA PRO A 9 4.95 8.10 6.52
C PRO A 9 4.65 6.62 6.29
N ALA A 10 4.73 6.22 5.03
CA ALA A 10 4.43 4.89 4.58
C ALA A 10 5.41 4.45 3.49
N GLU A 11 5.57 3.13 3.36
CA GLU A 11 6.47 2.48 2.42
C GLU A 11 5.66 1.46 1.63
N LEU A 12 5.73 1.56 0.30
CA LEU A 12 5.16 0.58 -0.61
C LEU A 12 6.22 -0.49 -0.86
N LEU A 13 5.86 -1.73 -0.55
CA LEU A 13 6.69 -2.90 -0.66
C LEU A 13 6.06 -3.87 -1.66
N ARG A 14 6.89 -4.52 -2.47
CA ARG A 14 6.51 -5.68 -3.27
C ARG A 14 7.03 -6.92 -2.58
N THR A 15 6.15 -7.83 -2.23
CA THR A 15 6.53 -9.18 -1.83
C THR A 15 6.87 -9.94 -3.10
N GLY A 16 8.16 -10.15 -3.36
CA GLY A 16 8.61 -11.01 -4.44
C GLY A 16 8.04 -12.41 -4.25
N ALA A 17 7.45 -12.97 -5.31
CA ALA A 17 7.04 -14.37 -5.34
C ALA A 17 8.24 -15.21 -4.90
N THR A 18 8.01 -16.09 -3.94
CA THR A 18 8.98 -17.06 -3.43
C THR A 18 9.47 -17.93 -4.58
N ASP A 19 10.59 -17.56 -5.19
CA ASP A 19 11.49 -18.51 -5.82
C ASP A 19 12.16 -19.29 -4.66
N ASP A 20 12.04 -20.61 -4.71
CA ASP A 20 12.06 -21.58 -3.59
C ASP A 20 13.38 -21.64 -2.76
N ASP A 21 14.32 -20.73 -2.95
CA ASP A 21 15.66 -20.77 -2.31
C ASP A 21 16.13 -19.43 -1.72
N VAL A 22 15.33 -18.36 -1.79
CA VAL A 22 15.68 -17.05 -1.22
C VAL A 22 14.56 -16.55 -0.32
N ALA A 23 14.90 -16.22 0.93
CA ALA A 23 13.94 -15.63 1.88
C ALA A 23 13.19 -14.48 1.18
N PRO A 24 11.85 -14.40 1.29
CA PRO A 24 11.08 -13.37 0.61
C PRO A 24 11.62 -12.00 1.02
N VAL A 25 12.32 -11.35 0.09
CA VAL A 25 12.83 -10.00 0.29
C VAL A 25 11.71 -9.07 -0.13
N ASP A 26 11.10 -8.40 0.84
CA ASP A 26 10.20 -7.28 0.57
C ASP A 26 11.00 -6.22 -0.19
N GLU A 27 10.76 -6.05 -1.48
CA GLU A 27 11.40 -5.01 -2.27
C GLU A 27 10.70 -3.68 -2.06
N LYS A 28 11.44 -2.67 -1.62
CA LYS A 28 10.88 -1.33 -1.42
C LYS A 28 10.71 -0.61 -2.76
N LEU A 29 9.47 -0.51 -3.22
CA LEU A 29 9.10 0.19 -4.46
C LEU A 29 9.09 1.71 -4.27
N ALA A 30 8.53 2.20 -3.16
CA ALA A 30 8.41 3.63 -2.89
C ALA A 30 8.31 3.93 -1.39
N ALA A 31 8.55 5.20 -1.02
CA ALA A 31 8.27 5.73 0.31
C ALA A 31 7.70 7.14 0.19
N GLY A 32 6.82 7.51 1.12
CA GLY A 32 6.18 8.83 1.14
C GLY A 32 5.09 8.88 2.19
N SER A 33 4.05 9.68 1.97
CA SER A 33 2.83 9.59 2.77
C SER A 33 1.99 8.37 2.36
N LEU A 34 1.11 7.90 3.25
CA LEU A 34 0.14 6.85 2.92
C LEU A 34 -0.68 7.19 1.66
N GLU A 35 -1.09 8.45 1.52
CA GLU A 35 -1.74 8.95 0.30
C GLU A 35 -0.90 8.74 -0.96
N GLN A 36 0.37 9.15 -0.93
CA GLN A 36 1.29 8.97 -2.06
C GLN A 36 1.52 7.48 -2.36
N MET A 37 1.56 6.63 -1.34
CA MET A 37 1.74 5.18 -1.53
C MET A 37 0.49 4.52 -2.12
N ILE A 38 -0.71 4.95 -1.74
CA ILE A 38 -1.97 4.48 -2.34
C ILE A 38 -2.07 4.93 -3.80
N GLU A 39 -1.62 6.15 -4.12
CA GLU A 39 -1.54 6.62 -5.50
C GLU A 39 -0.48 5.89 -6.32
N ALA A 40 0.67 5.58 -5.74
CA ALA A 40 1.71 4.76 -6.37
C ALA A 40 1.21 3.33 -6.62
N PHE A 41 0.52 2.73 -5.65
CA PHE A 41 -0.14 1.43 -5.79
C PHE A 41 -1.14 1.43 -6.95
N GLY A 42 -1.90 2.52 -7.12
CA GLY A 42 -2.86 2.65 -8.22
C GLY A 42 -2.23 2.74 -9.63
N LYS A 43 -0.90 2.86 -9.73
CA LYS A 43 -0.14 2.83 -10.99
C LYS A 43 0.48 1.45 -11.28
N LEU A 44 0.46 0.54 -10.31
CA LEU A 44 0.88 -0.85 -10.52
C LEU A 44 -0.17 -1.57 -11.35
N ASP A 45 0.26 -2.54 -12.16
CA ASP A 45 -0.63 -3.48 -12.83
C ASP A 45 -1.16 -4.53 -11.84
N ASP A 46 -2.20 -5.27 -12.24
CA ASP A 46 -2.94 -6.15 -11.33
C ASP A 46 -2.04 -7.21 -10.68
N GLU A 47 -1.08 -7.77 -11.43
CA GLU A 47 -0.13 -8.77 -10.91
C GLU A 47 0.80 -8.17 -9.85
N GLU A 48 1.37 -7.00 -10.12
CA GLU A 48 2.22 -6.29 -9.18
C GLU A 48 1.44 -5.79 -7.95
N ALA A 49 0.17 -5.42 -8.15
CA ALA A 49 -0.72 -4.95 -7.09
C ALA A 49 -1.11 -6.07 -6.12
N GLU A 50 -1.36 -7.30 -6.61
CA GLU A 50 -1.64 -8.45 -5.73
C GLU A 50 -0.45 -8.77 -4.81
N ALA A 51 0.77 -8.57 -5.30
CA ALA A 51 2.01 -8.77 -4.55
C ALA A 51 2.44 -7.53 -3.72
N ALA A 52 1.69 -6.43 -3.75
CA ALA A 52 2.07 -5.18 -3.10
C ALA A 52 1.41 -4.99 -1.72
N LEU A 53 2.18 -4.42 -0.80
CA LEU A 53 1.81 -4.14 0.59
C LEU A 53 2.28 -2.73 0.96
N ILE A 54 1.54 -2.02 1.81
CA ILE A 54 1.97 -0.72 2.35
C ILE A 54 2.26 -0.84 3.85
N LYS A 55 3.48 -0.59 4.29
CA LYS A 55 3.79 -0.41 5.73
C LYS A 55 3.60 1.06 6.09
N CYS A 56 2.71 1.36 7.04
CA CYS A 56 2.43 2.72 7.49
C CYS A 56 2.93 2.91 8.93
N ALA A 57 3.66 4.00 9.17
CA ALA A 57 4.12 4.34 10.51
C ALA A 57 2.93 4.57 11.44
N GLY A 58 2.93 3.90 12.59
CA GLY A 58 1.82 3.92 13.54
C GLY A 58 0.81 2.79 13.38
N ARG A 59 1.05 1.83 12.45
CA ARG A 59 0.26 0.61 12.33
C ARG A 59 1.15 -0.61 12.58
N ASP A 60 0.76 -1.48 13.50
CA ASP A 60 1.50 -2.71 13.81
C ASP A 60 1.52 -3.73 12.66
N ARG A 61 0.54 -3.63 11.74
CA ARG A 61 0.42 -4.51 10.57
C ARG A 61 0.50 -3.73 9.27
N PRO A 62 1.12 -4.30 8.21
CA PRO A 62 1.04 -3.75 6.86
C PRO A 62 -0.40 -3.72 6.37
N ILE A 63 -0.67 -2.79 5.45
CA ILE A 63 -1.92 -2.63 4.72
C ILE A 63 -1.82 -3.49 3.46
N THR A 64 -2.73 -4.43 3.31
CA THR A 64 -2.73 -5.35 2.15
C THR A 64 -3.25 -4.68 0.88
N SER A 65 -2.95 -5.26 -0.28
CA SER A 65 -3.49 -4.86 -1.58
C SER A 65 -5.01 -4.67 -1.57
N GLN A 66 -5.73 -5.59 -0.91
CA GLN A 66 -7.18 -5.50 -0.73
C GLN A 66 -7.59 -4.29 0.13
N GLU A 67 -6.96 -4.09 1.29
CA GLU A 67 -7.23 -2.93 2.14
C GLU A 67 -6.93 -1.60 1.40
N ILE A 68 -5.92 -1.57 0.53
CA ILE A 68 -5.59 -0.39 -0.28
C ILE A 68 -6.69 -0.08 -1.30
N ARG A 69 -7.21 -1.11 -1.98
CA ARG A 69 -8.34 -0.98 -2.91
C ARG A 69 -9.59 -0.46 -2.19
N ASP A 70 -9.85 -0.97 -0.98
CA ASP A 70 -10.98 -0.54 -0.15
C ASP A 70 -10.81 0.93 0.28
N LEU A 71 -9.62 1.32 0.78
CA LEU A 71 -9.30 2.70 1.15
C LEU A 71 -9.45 3.68 -0.02
N ARG A 72 -9.08 3.25 -1.23
CA ARG A 72 -9.24 4.06 -2.45
C ARG A 72 -10.71 4.23 -2.81
N ARG A 73 -11.52 3.17 -2.68
CA ARG A 73 -12.96 3.22 -2.92
C ARG A 73 -13.65 4.16 -1.93
N ASP A 74 -13.32 4.05 -0.65
CA ASP A 74 -13.85 4.91 0.40
C ASP A 74 -13.53 6.38 0.13
N ARG A 75 -12.28 6.71 -0.23
CA ARG A 75 -11.87 8.08 -0.57
C ARG A 75 -12.71 8.67 -1.70
N ILE A 76 -12.95 7.91 -2.77
CA ILE A 76 -13.77 8.35 -3.91
C ILE A 76 -15.22 8.61 -3.47
N THR A 77 -15.80 7.72 -2.66
CA THR A 77 -17.18 7.90 -2.20
C THR A 77 -17.35 9.10 -1.26
N THR A 78 -16.33 9.43 -0.47
CA THR A 78 -16.36 10.59 0.44
C THR A 78 -16.09 11.94 -0.23
N ASP A 79 -15.54 11.96 -1.45
CA ASP A 79 -15.35 13.18 -2.25
C ASP A 79 -16.63 13.56 -3.03
N THR A 80 -17.62 12.65 -3.08
CA THR A 80 -18.87 12.83 -3.84
C THR A 80 -20.07 13.24 -2.96
N ALA A 81 -19.84 13.75 -1.75
CA ALA A 81 -20.89 14.14 -0.78
C ALA A 81 -20.86 15.63 -0.41
#